data_AF-A0A485M6L1-F1
#
_entry.id   AF-A0A485M6L1-F1
#
_cell.length_a   1.000
_cell.length_b   1.000
_cell.length_c   1.000
_cell.angle_alpha   90.00
_cell.angle_beta   90.00
_cell.angle_gamma   90.00
#
_symmetry.space_group_name_H-M   'P 1'
#
loop_
_entity.id
_entity.type
_entity.pdbx_description
1 polymer ?
#
loop_
_entity_poly.entity_id
_entity_poly.type
_entity_poly.pdbx_seq_one_letter_code
_entity_poly.pdbx_strand_id
1 'polypeptide(L)'
;MKTARENTVQGFIFVGEKFCEYEYFEIPIIAQMLAAEGVRTLELEIGIDDTLNLDAHRTRIEAFAEMLRQETGRSRRDKDAV
;
A
#
# COMPACT_ATOMS: atom_id res chain seq x y z
N MET A 1 -9.50 -7.69 -6.85
CA MET A 1 -10.31 -6.58 -6.29
C MET A 1 -11.42 -6.99 -5.34
N LYS A 2 -12.12 -8.13 -5.54
CA LYS A 2 -13.26 -8.56 -4.71
C LYS A 2 -12.98 -8.47 -3.19
N THR A 3 -11.88 -9.04 -2.71
CA THR A 3 -11.48 -9.02 -1.29
C THR A 3 -11.19 -7.61 -0.75
N ALA A 4 -10.59 -6.72 -1.55
CA ALA A 4 -10.33 -5.34 -1.15
C ALA A 4 -11.65 -4.57 -0.97
N ARG A 5 -12.56 -4.71 -1.94
CA ARG A 5 -13.89 -4.09 -1.92
C ARG A 5 -14.76 -4.61 -0.78
N GLU A 6 -14.67 -5.91 -0.46
CA GLU A 6 -15.46 -6.56 0.58
C GLU A 6 -14.99 -6.22 2.01
N ASN A 7 -13.72 -5.87 2.19
CA ASN A 7 -13.13 -5.67 3.52
C ASN A 7 -12.85 -4.20 3.88
N THR A 8 -13.33 -3.23 3.08
CA THR A 8 -13.12 -1.79 3.33
C THR A 8 -11.65 -1.46 3.63
N VAL A 9 -10.74 -1.95 2.80
CA VAL A 9 -9.29 -1.74 3.00
C VAL A 9 -8.91 -0.31 2.70
N GLN A 10 -8.05 0.27 3.55
CA GLN A 10 -7.53 1.63 3.40
C GLN A 10 -6.17 1.64 2.67
N GLY A 11 -5.48 0.51 2.68
CA GLY A 11 -4.19 0.34 2.03
C GLY A 11 -3.98 -1.07 1.49
N PHE A 12 -3.13 -1.19 0.47
CA PHE A 12 -2.72 -2.42 -0.17
C PHE A 12 -1.19 -2.44 -0.29
N ILE A 13 -0.56 -3.55 0.06
CA ILE A 13 0.91 -3.70 -0.06
C ILE A 13 1.18 -4.71 -1.18
N PHE A 14 1.87 -4.27 -2.23
CA PHE A 14 2.46 -5.16 -3.22
C PHE A 14 3.78 -5.69 -2.64
N VAL A 15 3.94 -7.02 -2.67
CA VAL A 15 5.21 -7.68 -2.36
C VAL A 15 5.68 -8.31 -3.66
N GLY A 16 6.58 -7.61 -4.34
CA GLY A 16 7.14 -8.03 -5.62
C GLY A 16 8.47 -8.73 -5.45
N GLU A 17 8.75 -9.67 -6.33
CA GLU A 17 10.07 -10.26 -6.48
C GLU A 17 10.99 -9.29 -7.23
N LYS A 18 12.18 -9.07 -6.68
CA LYS A 18 13.18 -8.20 -7.28
C LYS A 18 13.53 -8.68 -8.70
N PHE A 19 13.46 -7.76 -9.67
CA PHE A 19 13.69 -8.03 -11.10
C PHE A 19 12.65 -8.92 -11.80
N CYS A 20 11.46 -9.10 -11.22
CA CYS A 20 10.36 -9.76 -11.92
C CYS A 20 9.75 -8.83 -12.98
N GLU A 21 10.04 -9.08 -14.26
CA GLU A 21 9.56 -8.25 -15.38
C GLU A 21 8.02 -8.23 -15.49
N TYR A 22 7.35 -9.33 -15.15
CA TYR A 22 5.89 -9.42 -15.21
C TYR A 22 5.22 -8.48 -14.21
N GLU A 23 5.72 -8.46 -12.97
CA GLU A 23 5.19 -7.60 -11.92
C GLU A 23 5.43 -6.12 -12.24
N TYR A 24 6.55 -5.79 -12.88
CA TYR A 24 6.85 -4.41 -13.32
C TYR A 24 5.78 -3.85 -14.28
N PHE A 25 5.18 -4.67 -15.13
CA PHE A 25 4.11 -4.23 -16.03
C PHE A 25 2.73 -4.23 -15.36
N GLU A 26 2.48 -5.18 -14.46
CA GLU A 26 1.16 -5.38 -13.86
C GLU A 26 0.91 -4.45 -12.66
N ILE A 27 1.90 -4.28 -11.77
CA ILE A 27 1.77 -3.48 -10.54
C ILE A 27 1.31 -2.04 -10.84
N PRO A 28 1.88 -1.31 -11.82
CA PRO A 28 1.45 0.07 -12.10
C PRO A 28 -0.02 0.17 -12.54
N ILE A 29 -0.52 -0.83 -13.26
CA ILE A 29 -1.92 -0.86 -13.73
C ILE A 29 -2.84 -1.14 -12.54
N ILE A 30 -2.51 -2.15 -11.73
CA ILE A 30 -3.31 -2.53 -10.56
C ILE A 30 -3.30 -1.40 -9.51
N ALA A 31 -2.17 -0.73 -9.31
CA ALA A 31 -2.05 0.41 -8.41
C ALA A 31 -2.95 1.58 -8.83
N GLN A 32 -3.04 1.88 -10.13
CA GLN A 32 -3.97 2.89 -10.64
C GLN A 32 -5.43 2.50 -10.38
N MET A 33 -5.79 1.23 -10.57
CA MET A 33 -7.15 0.76 -10.29
C MET A 33 -7.50 0.87 -8.80
N LEU A 34 -6.55 0.52 -7.91
CA LEU A 34 -6.72 0.64 -6.45
C LEU A 34 -6.86 2.12 -6.03
N ALA A 35 -6.03 3.00 -6.60
CA ALA A 35 -6.09 4.42 -6.33
C ALA A 35 -7.43 5.04 -6.76
N ALA A 36 -8.00 4.61 -7.89
CA ALA A 36 -9.32 5.02 -8.33
C ALA A 36 -10.45 4.59 -7.36
N GLU A 37 -10.19 3.57 -6.53
CA GLU A 37 -11.09 3.09 -5.48
C GLU A 37 -10.78 3.71 -4.10
N GLY A 38 -9.86 4.68 -4.03
CA GLY A 38 -9.44 5.32 -2.78
C GLY A 38 -8.51 4.47 -1.92
N VAL A 39 -7.99 3.37 -2.45
CA VAL A 39 -7.04 2.49 -1.74
C VAL A 39 -5.62 2.97 -2.02
N ARG A 40 -4.86 3.27 -0.96
CA ARG A 40 -3.45 3.62 -1.09
C ARG A 40 -2.59 2.38 -1.29
N THR A 41 -1.47 2.52 -1.98
CA THR A 41 -0.59 1.38 -2.28
C THR A 41 0.83 1.62 -1.77
N LEU A 42 1.48 0.57 -1.29
CA LEU A 42 2.91 0.52 -0.99
C LEU A 42 3.51 -0.65 -1.76
N GLU A 43 4.62 -0.44 -2.45
CA GLU A 43 5.34 -1.50 -3.16
C GLU A 43 6.63 -1.87 -2.43
N LEU A 44 6.78 -3.13 -2.06
CA LEU A 44 7.97 -3.68 -1.45
C LEU A 44 8.58 -4.70 -2.41
N GLU A 45 9.83 -4.48 -2.80
CA GLU A 45 10.61 -5.45 -3.58
C GLU A 45 11.40 -6.33 -2.62
N ILE A 46 11.34 -7.64 -2.78
CA ILE A 46 12.06 -8.61 -1.96
C ILE A 46 12.87 -9.54 -2.87
N GLY A 47 14.15 -9.74 -2.55
CA GLY A 47 15.00 -10.76 -3.17
C GLY A 47 15.18 -11.98 -2.27
N ILE A 48 15.48 -13.15 -2.85
CA ILE A 48 15.66 -14.43 -2.13
C ILE A 48 16.71 -14.35 -1.02
N ASP A 49 17.77 -13.54 -1.20
CA ASP A 49 18.86 -13.37 -0.23
C ASP A 49 18.81 -12.02 0.51
N ASP A 50 17.71 -11.28 0.42
CA ASP A 50 17.61 -9.89 0.88
C ASP A 50 17.32 -9.79 2.39
N THR A 51 18.15 -10.44 3.20
CA THR A 51 18.11 -10.38 4.67
C THR A 51 18.64 -9.07 5.23
N LEU A 52 19.36 -8.29 4.42
CA LEU A 52 19.98 -7.01 4.80
C LEU A 52 19.01 -5.82 4.77
N ASN A 53 17.91 -5.91 4.01
CA ASN A 53 16.98 -4.79 3.80
C ASN A 53 15.69 -4.86 4.64
N LEU A 54 15.59 -5.81 5.58
CA LEU A 54 14.39 -6.00 6.41
C LEU A 54 14.01 -4.76 7.23
N ASP A 55 15.00 -4.03 7.77
CA ASP A 55 14.75 -2.81 8.55
C ASP A 55 14.21 -1.66 7.69
N ALA A 56 14.65 -1.59 6.43
CA ALA A 56 14.12 -0.61 5.47
C ALA A 56 12.66 -0.91 5.13
N HIS A 57 12.31 -2.18 4.90
CA HIS A 57 10.91 -2.59 4.69
C HIS A 57 10.05 -2.32 5.92
N ARG A 58 10.55 -2.64 7.13
CA ARG A 58 9.88 -2.35 8.39
C ARG A 58 9.54 -0.87 8.53
N THR A 59 10.51 0.00 8.33
CA THR A 59 10.33 1.47 8.41
C THR A 59 9.31 1.97 7.39
N ARG A 60 9.33 1.45 6.16
CA ARG A 60 8.37 1.83 5.11
C ARG A 60 6.95 1.41 5.45
N ILE A 61 6.76 0.22 6.02
CA ILE A 61 5.46 -0.27 6.48
C ILE A 61 4.95 0.59 7.65
N GLU A 62 5.82 0.94 8.61
CA GLU A 62 5.47 1.82 9.74
C GLU A 62 5.01 3.19 9.25
N ALA A 63 5.79 3.84 8.37
CA ALA A 63 5.44 5.13 7.79
C ALA A 63 4.13 5.07 6.99
N PHE A 64 3.92 4.01 6.22
CA PHE A 64 2.68 3.81 5.46
C PHE A 64 1.47 3.66 6.39
N ALA A 65 1.61 2.88 7.47
CA ALA A 65 0.55 2.72 8.47
C ALA A 65 0.22 4.04 9.18
N GLU A 66 1.24 4.85 9.51
CA GLU A 66 1.04 6.18 10.09
C GLU A 66 0.27 7.12 9.15
N MET A 67 0.65 7.16 7.87
CA MET A 67 -0.04 7.94 6.85
C MET A 67 -1.54 7.60 6.77
N LEU A 68 -1.87 6.30 6.74
CA LEU A 68 -3.27 5.83 6.69
C LEU A 68 -4.07 6.25 7.94
N ARG A 69 -3.46 6.18 9.13
CA ARG A 69 -4.10 6.62 10.38
C ARG A 69 -4.38 8.13 10.39
N GLN A 70 -3.44 8.93 9.88
CA GLN A 70 -3.60 10.39 9.80
C GLN A 70 -4.72 10.80 8.84
N GLU A 71 -4.81 10.17 7.67
CA GLU A 71 -5.90 10.43 6.71
C GLU A 71 -7.28 10.07 7.31
N THR A 72 -7.37 8.94 8.01
CA THR A 72 -8.60 8.53 8.70
C THR A 72 -9.03 9.54 9.77
N GLY A 73 -8.07 10.06 10.55
CA GLY A 73 -8.32 11.09 11.56
C GLY A 73 -8.63 12.48 10.98
N ARG A 74 -8.20 12.77 9.75
CA ARG A 74 -8.52 14.01 9.04
C ARG A 74 -9.94 13.97 8.47
N SER A 75 -10.33 12.86 7.84
CA SER A 75 -11.67 12.67 7.27
C SER A 75 -12.78 12.68 8.34
N ARG A 76 -12.49 12.28 9.59
CA ARG A 76 -13.41 12.41 10.73
C ARG A 76 -13.60 13.86 11.19
N ARG A 77 -12.51 14.62 11.32
CA ARG A 77 -12.55 16.01 11.78
C ARG A 77 -13.29 16.96 10.82
N ASP A 78 -13.19 16.73 9.50
CA ASP A 78 -13.96 17.50 8.51
C ASP A 78 -15.47 17.22 8.57
N LYS A 79 -15.89 16.03 9.04
CA LYS A 79 -17.31 15.67 9.19
C LYS A 79 -17.95 16.24 10.45
N ASP A 80 -17.17 16.44 11.51
CA ASP A 80 -17.66 16.98 12.80
C ASP A 80 -17.67 18.52 12.84
N ALA A 81 -17.20 19.18 11.78
CA ALA A 81 -17.12 20.64 11.65
C ALA A 81 -18.31 21.28 10.90
N VAL A 82 -19.38 20.51 10.64
CA VAL A 82 -20.62 20.94 9.95
C VAL A 82 -21.82 20.75 10.86
#